data_AF-A0A6P7YIU6-F1
#
_entry.id   AF-A0A6P7YIU6-F1
#
_cell.length_a   1.000
_cell.length_b   1.000
_cell.length_c   1.000
_cell.angle_alpha   90.00
_cell.angle_beta   90.00
_cell.angle_gamma   90.00
#
_symmetry.space_group_name_H-M   'P 1'
#
loop_
_entity.id
_entity.type
_entity.pdbx_description
1 polymer ?
#
loop_
_entity_poly.entity_id
_entity_poly.type
_entity_poly.pdbx_seq_one_letter_code
_entity_poly.pdbx_strand_id
1 'polypeptide(L)'
;MGFSLLRRAPLCSLWMRGWGALEVASATGKSQCLYQTNAASAHDIHERAYSQMEESKMVEEDGETYQSLYPHHIPTSAFQKALLTVGSALMSLYDPYRHDMIAVLGETTGPLVLHSLRDRMRNDPEGNQILQERPRIQMSTLEVHKLRELPIGTFGREYVRFLDDNKVSPDTRMPVKFVDNEELAYVIQRYREVHDLLHTLLGMPTNMLGEVVVKWFEAIQTGLPMCILGAAFGPLRLNSKKKLSKF
;
A
#
# COMPACT_ATOMS: atom_id res chain seq x y z
N MET A 1 5.42 -31.15 17.25
CA MET A 1 4.24 -31.36 16.37
C MET A 1 3.85 -30.00 15.80
N GLY A 2 3.73 -29.84 14.48
CA GLY A 2 3.09 -28.64 13.92
C GLY A 2 3.60 -28.05 12.60
N PHE A 3 4.52 -28.65 11.84
CA PHE A 3 4.88 -28.16 10.48
C PHE A 3 4.00 -28.79 9.39
N SER A 4 2.67 -28.75 9.56
CA SER A 4 1.72 -29.45 8.68
C SER A 4 0.80 -28.53 7.86
N LEU A 5 0.96 -27.20 7.90
CA LEU A 5 0.03 -26.26 7.25
C LEU A 5 0.51 -25.67 5.91
N LEU A 6 1.58 -26.22 5.32
CA LEU A 6 2.10 -25.77 4.01
C LEU A 6 1.76 -26.71 2.85
N ARG A 7 0.88 -27.71 3.04
CA ARG A 7 0.40 -28.54 1.93
C ARG A 7 -0.95 -28.02 1.44
N ARG A 8 -0.92 -27.40 0.24
CA ARG A 8 -2.06 -27.12 -0.67
C ARG A 8 -2.90 -25.86 -0.41
N ALA A 9 -2.27 -24.72 -0.19
CA ALA A 9 -2.91 -23.44 -0.54
C ALA A 9 -2.25 -22.92 -1.83
N PRO A 10 -3.01 -22.56 -2.89
CA PRO A 10 -2.42 -21.86 -4.03
C PRO A 10 -1.81 -20.55 -3.52
N LEU A 11 -0.62 -20.20 -4.03
CA LEU A 11 0.20 -19.05 -3.61
C LEU A 11 -0.57 -17.71 -3.52
N CYS A 12 -1.74 -17.60 -4.17
CA CYS A 12 -2.69 -16.48 -4.08
C CYS A 12 -3.27 -16.20 -2.69
N SER A 13 -3.40 -17.20 -1.80
CA SER A 13 -4.26 -17.07 -0.62
C SER A 13 -3.68 -16.25 0.54
N LEU A 14 -2.38 -15.94 0.54
CA LEU A 14 -1.75 -15.21 1.66
C LEU A 14 -1.90 -13.69 1.52
N TRP A 15 -2.06 -13.19 0.31
CA TRP A 15 -2.14 -11.76 0.03
C TRP A 15 -3.55 -11.19 0.22
N MET A 16 -4.57 -12.04 0.04
CA MET A 16 -5.98 -11.63 0.06
C MET A 16 -6.62 -11.83 1.44
N ARG A 17 -6.17 -12.84 2.21
CA ARG A 17 -6.63 -13.13 3.58
C ARG A 17 -6.14 -12.13 4.62
N GLY A 18 -6.56 -10.87 4.49
CA GLY A 18 -6.80 -10.00 5.62
C GLY A 18 -8.21 -10.30 6.13
N TRP A 19 -8.32 -11.18 7.12
CA TRP A 19 -9.59 -11.74 7.60
C TRP A 19 -10.57 -10.63 8.04
N GLY A 20 -11.54 -10.32 7.18
CA GLY A 20 -12.71 -9.51 7.49
C GLY A 20 -13.81 -10.37 8.08
N ALA A 21 -13.81 -10.54 9.40
CA ALA A 21 -14.98 -10.98 10.16
C ALA A 21 -14.79 -10.58 11.64
N LEU A 22 -14.93 -9.28 11.93
CA LEU A 22 -15.30 -8.84 13.27
C LEU A 22 -16.71 -8.24 13.16
N GLU A 23 -17.70 -9.01 13.61
CA GLU A 23 -19.06 -8.54 13.87
C GLU A 23 -19.01 -7.36 14.84
N VAL A 24 -19.25 -6.14 14.34
CA VAL A 24 -19.61 -5.01 15.20
C VAL A 24 -21.13 -4.99 15.30
N ALA A 25 -21.60 -5.55 16.42
CA ALA A 25 -23.00 -5.55 16.79
C ALA A 25 -23.57 -4.14 16.96
N SER A 26 -24.83 -4.04 16.57
CA SER A 26 -25.76 -2.90 16.63
C SER A 26 -25.91 -2.27 18.02
N ALA A 27 -25.89 -0.93 18.07
CA ALA A 27 -26.68 -0.07 18.97
C ALA A 27 -26.45 1.40 18.57
N THR A 28 -27.40 2.09 17.93
CA THR A 28 -28.43 2.95 18.55
C THR A 28 -29.10 3.67 17.36
N GLY A 29 -30.40 3.92 17.26
CA GLY A 29 -31.33 4.42 18.27
C GLY A 29 -31.73 5.87 17.95
N LYS A 30 -32.60 6.06 16.94
CA LYS A 30 -33.45 7.25 16.63
C LYS A 30 -32.77 8.62 16.38
N SER A 31 -33.04 9.20 15.21
CA SER A 31 -33.90 10.40 15.09
C SER A 31 -34.25 10.69 13.63
N GLN A 32 -35.55 10.79 13.34
CA GLN A 32 -36.10 11.31 12.10
C GLN A 32 -35.90 12.83 12.04
N CYS A 33 -35.42 13.35 10.92
CA CYS A 33 -35.66 14.74 10.52
C CYS A 33 -36.19 14.72 9.08
N LEU A 34 -37.45 15.14 8.94
CA LEU A 34 -38.18 15.31 7.69
C LEU A 34 -37.55 16.47 6.89
N TYR A 35 -37.07 16.20 5.68
CA TYR A 35 -36.86 17.23 4.67
C TYR A 35 -37.96 17.13 3.62
N GLN A 36 -38.87 18.10 3.64
CA GLN A 36 -39.67 18.43 2.45
C GLN A 36 -38.74 19.04 1.41
N THR A 37 -38.64 18.43 0.24
CA THR A 37 -37.87 18.97 -0.89
C THR A 37 -38.80 19.54 -1.94
N ASN A 38 -38.65 20.85 -2.23
CA ASN A 38 -39.13 21.43 -3.48
C ASN A 38 -38.21 20.95 -4.62
N ALA A 39 -38.78 20.31 -5.64
CA ALA A 39 -38.06 19.66 -6.74
C ALA A 39 -37.15 20.59 -7.58
N ALA A 40 -37.28 21.92 -7.43
CA ALA A 40 -36.50 22.90 -8.16
C ALA A 40 -35.07 23.14 -7.61
N SER A 41 -34.66 22.52 -6.49
CA SER A 41 -33.30 22.73 -5.92
C SER A 41 -32.34 21.56 -6.08
N ALA A 42 -32.81 20.34 -6.35
CA ALA A 42 -31.94 19.16 -6.36
C ALA A 42 -30.98 19.16 -7.56
N HIS A 43 -31.45 19.61 -8.73
CA HIS A 43 -30.64 19.68 -9.95
C HIS A 43 -29.56 20.76 -9.86
N ASP A 44 -29.89 21.95 -9.36
CA ASP A 44 -28.93 23.06 -9.20
C ASP A 44 -27.88 22.77 -8.12
N ILE A 45 -28.25 22.05 -7.06
CA ILE A 45 -27.31 21.57 -6.05
C ILE A 45 -26.39 20.51 -6.65
N HIS A 46 -26.91 19.62 -7.50
CA HIS A 46 -26.11 18.59 -8.16
C HIS A 46 -25.10 19.21 -9.15
N GLU A 47 -25.53 20.13 -10.01
CA GLU A 47 -24.68 20.88 -10.94
C GLU A 47 -23.57 21.65 -10.21
N ARG A 48 -23.90 22.41 -9.15
CA ARG A 48 -22.86 23.12 -8.37
C ARG A 48 -21.89 22.18 -7.66
N ALA A 49 -22.40 21.08 -7.11
CA ALA A 49 -21.55 20.07 -6.47
C ALA A 49 -20.64 19.38 -7.51
N TYR A 50 -21.15 19.15 -8.72
CA TYR A 50 -20.40 18.55 -9.82
C TYR A 50 -19.28 19.50 -10.30
N SER A 51 -19.60 20.78 -10.52
CA SER A 51 -18.62 21.79 -10.94
C SER A 51 -17.56 22.05 -9.86
N GLN A 52 -17.93 22.09 -8.58
CA GLN A 52 -16.95 22.18 -7.48
C GLN A 52 -16.09 20.91 -7.36
N MET A 53 -16.65 19.74 -7.67
CA MET A 53 -15.91 18.48 -7.72
C MET A 53 -14.96 18.40 -8.93
N GLU A 54 -15.32 19.00 -10.07
CA GLU A 54 -14.41 19.13 -11.21
C GLU A 54 -13.30 20.15 -10.96
N GLU A 55 -13.63 21.30 -10.36
CA GLU A 55 -12.67 22.34 -10.01
C GLU A 55 -11.65 21.83 -8.97
N SER A 56 -12.10 21.06 -7.97
CA SER A 56 -11.20 20.41 -7.00
C SER A 56 -10.34 19.28 -7.58
N LYS A 57 -10.65 18.75 -8.78
CA LYS A 57 -9.79 17.81 -9.49
C LYS A 57 -8.71 18.52 -10.32
N MET A 58 -8.82 19.80 -10.59
CA MET A 58 -7.82 20.55 -11.36
C MET A 58 -6.70 21.02 -10.43
N VAL A 59 -5.46 20.63 -10.74
CA VAL A 59 -4.27 21.13 -10.05
C VAL A 59 -3.52 22.05 -11.02
N GLU A 60 -3.27 23.28 -10.58
CA GLU A 60 -2.41 24.24 -11.30
C GLU A 60 -0.98 24.15 -10.73
N GLU A 61 -0.06 23.65 -11.54
CA GLU A 61 1.39 23.66 -11.24
C GLU A 61 2.12 24.17 -12.50
N ASP A 62 3.00 25.16 -12.34
CA ASP A 62 3.80 25.78 -13.42
C ASP A 62 3.01 26.32 -14.65
N GLY A 63 1.76 26.74 -14.46
CA GLY A 63 0.94 27.39 -15.50
C GLY A 63 0.25 26.42 -16.47
N GLU A 64 0.33 25.12 -16.22
CA GLU A 64 -0.43 24.10 -16.96
C GLU A 64 -1.48 23.45 -16.03
N THR A 65 -2.73 23.43 -16.49
CA THR A 65 -3.85 22.83 -15.75
C THR A 65 -3.91 21.33 -16.02
N TYR A 66 -3.83 20.51 -14.97
CA TYR A 66 -3.94 19.06 -15.09
C TYR A 66 -5.11 18.52 -14.27
N GLN A 67 -5.83 17.54 -14.83
CA GLN A 67 -6.80 16.74 -14.09
C GLN A 67 -6.06 15.75 -13.18
N SER A 68 -6.11 15.98 -11.88
CA SER A 68 -5.66 15.05 -10.86
C SER A 68 -6.56 13.82 -10.84
N LEU A 69 -5.96 12.64 -11.04
CA LEU A 69 -6.70 11.39 -11.09
C LEU A 69 -7.14 10.92 -9.70
N TYR A 70 -6.43 11.35 -8.65
CA TYR A 70 -6.69 11.03 -7.24
C TYR A 70 -5.87 11.97 -6.33
N PRO A 71 -6.20 12.09 -5.03
CA PRO A 71 -5.46 12.98 -4.12
C PRO A 71 -3.95 12.74 -4.15
N HIS A 72 -3.16 13.80 -4.35
CA HIS A 72 -1.70 13.77 -4.49
C HIS A 72 -1.13 13.17 -5.79
N HIS A 73 -1.95 12.90 -6.80
CA HIS A 73 -1.47 12.53 -8.14
C HIS A 73 -0.68 13.69 -8.75
N ILE A 74 0.54 13.38 -9.22
CA ILE A 74 1.42 14.28 -9.95
C ILE A 74 1.58 13.71 -11.36
N PRO A 75 0.99 14.36 -12.39
CA PRO A 75 1.13 13.91 -13.76
C PRO A 75 2.60 14.00 -14.20
N THR A 76 3.07 12.99 -14.90
CA THR A 76 4.46 12.95 -15.39
C THR A 76 4.53 12.49 -16.83
N SER A 77 5.34 13.19 -17.63
CA SER A 77 5.73 12.73 -18.96
C SER A 77 6.61 11.48 -18.89
N ALA A 78 6.71 10.75 -20.01
CA ALA A 78 7.59 9.57 -20.10
C ALA A 78 9.06 9.91 -19.76
N PHE A 79 9.52 11.11 -20.15
CA PHE A 79 10.87 11.57 -19.85
C PHE A 79 11.06 11.87 -18.35
N GLN A 80 10.14 12.62 -17.73
CA GLN A 80 10.17 12.86 -16.27
C GLN A 80 10.13 11.54 -15.49
N LYS A 81 9.28 10.59 -15.92
CA LYS A 81 9.17 9.28 -15.31
C LYS A 81 10.47 8.46 -15.44
N ALA A 82 11.12 8.51 -16.60
CA ALA A 82 12.42 7.88 -16.80
C ALA A 82 13.50 8.50 -15.89
N LEU A 83 13.53 9.83 -15.78
CA LEU A 83 14.46 10.55 -14.91
C LEU A 83 14.24 10.21 -13.44
N LEU A 84 12.97 10.20 -12.98
CA LEU A 84 12.58 9.76 -11.65
C LEU A 84 13.02 8.32 -11.38
N THR A 85 12.79 7.41 -12.34
CA THR A 85 13.20 6.00 -12.22
C THR A 85 14.71 5.89 -11.99
N VAL A 86 15.51 6.54 -12.83
CA VAL A 86 16.98 6.48 -12.75
C VAL A 86 17.49 7.13 -11.47
N GLY A 87 17.01 8.34 -11.16
CA GLY A 87 17.41 9.08 -9.96
C GLY A 87 17.06 8.33 -8.68
N SER A 88 15.85 7.80 -8.59
CA SER A 88 15.40 7.02 -7.43
C SER A 88 16.10 5.67 -7.32
N ALA A 89 16.44 5.01 -8.44
CA ALA A 89 17.23 3.77 -8.41
C ALA A 89 18.64 4.01 -7.86
N LEU A 90 19.34 5.02 -8.37
CA LEU A 90 20.68 5.39 -7.90
C LEU A 90 20.66 5.79 -6.42
N MET A 91 19.69 6.60 -6.02
CA MET A 91 19.57 7.05 -4.64
C MET A 91 19.19 5.90 -3.69
N SER A 92 18.31 4.99 -4.10
CA SER A 92 17.95 3.81 -3.28
C SER A 92 19.11 2.84 -3.11
N LEU A 93 20.01 2.75 -4.10
CA LEU A 93 21.26 1.96 -3.97
C LEU A 93 22.27 2.64 -3.04
N TYR A 94 22.37 3.96 -3.10
CA TYR A 94 23.24 4.76 -2.23
C TYR A 94 22.77 4.73 -0.77
N ASP A 95 21.50 5.06 -0.54
CA ASP A 95 20.85 5.06 0.76
C ASP A 95 19.46 4.39 0.72
N PRO A 96 19.34 3.10 1.06
CA PRO A 96 18.06 2.38 1.07
C PRO A 96 17.18 2.71 2.28
N TYR A 97 17.64 3.52 3.24
CA TYR A 97 16.77 4.05 4.29
C TYR A 97 15.97 5.26 3.80
N ARG A 98 16.26 5.76 2.60
CA ARG A 98 15.39 6.67 1.84
C ARG A 98 14.19 5.91 1.28
N HIS A 99 13.25 5.60 2.17
CA HIS A 99 12.00 4.93 1.83
C HIS A 99 11.22 5.69 0.76
N ASP A 100 11.36 7.02 0.68
CA ASP A 100 10.79 7.86 -0.36
C ASP A 100 11.28 7.44 -1.76
N MET A 101 12.58 7.22 -1.94
CA MET A 101 13.16 6.83 -3.22
C MET A 101 12.78 5.41 -3.62
N ILE A 102 12.66 4.49 -2.66
CA ILE A 102 12.14 3.15 -2.93
C ILE A 102 10.68 3.22 -3.37
N ALA A 103 9.90 4.12 -2.76
CA ALA A 103 8.51 4.35 -3.13
C ALA A 103 8.38 4.86 -4.57
N VAL A 104 9.16 5.89 -4.94
CA VAL A 104 9.19 6.45 -6.31
C VAL A 104 9.68 5.42 -7.32
N LEU A 105 10.74 4.68 -7.01
CA LEU A 105 11.20 3.57 -7.85
C LEU A 105 10.09 2.53 -8.03
N GLY A 106 9.31 2.30 -6.97
CA GLY A 106 8.16 1.42 -7.02
C GLY A 106 7.08 1.88 -7.99
N GLU A 107 6.70 3.15 -7.92
CA GLU A 107 5.67 3.76 -8.76
C GLU A 107 6.07 3.84 -10.22
N THR A 108 7.34 4.16 -10.48
CA THR A 108 7.85 4.39 -11.84
C THR A 108 8.12 3.09 -12.59
N THR A 109 8.47 2.01 -11.87
CA THR A 109 8.65 0.67 -12.47
C THR A 109 7.40 -0.21 -12.41
N GLY A 110 6.45 0.11 -11.52
CA GLY A 110 5.19 -0.61 -11.34
C GLY A 110 4.34 -0.82 -12.60
N PRO A 111 4.19 0.16 -13.52
CA PRO A 111 3.36 0.02 -14.72
C PRO A 111 3.65 -1.22 -15.56
N LEU A 112 4.88 -1.77 -15.49
CA LEU A 112 5.25 -3.02 -16.16
C LEU A 112 4.42 -4.23 -15.71
N VAL A 113 3.91 -4.23 -14.48
CA VAL A 113 3.22 -5.39 -13.89
C VAL A 113 1.89 -5.05 -13.22
N LEU A 114 1.62 -3.76 -12.91
CA LEU A 114 0.42 -3.36 -12.14
C LEU A 114 -0.89 -3.73 -12.83
N HIS A 115 -0.96 -3.67 -14.17
CA HIS A 115 -2.13 -4.14 -14.91
C HIS A 115 -2.39 -5.63 -14.70
N SER A 116 -1.37 -6.47 -14.84
CA SER A 116 -1.48 -7.91 -14.60
C SER A 116 -1.83 -8.21 -13.14
N LEU A 117 -1.25 -7.47 -12.20
CA LEU A 117 -1.54 -7.63 -10.78
C LEU A 117 -3.00 -7.29 -10.47
N ARG A 118 -3.50 -6.14 -10.96
CA ARG A 118 -4.91 -5.75 -10.86
C ARG A 118 -5.82 -6.81 -11.47
N ASP A 119 -5.51 -7.29 -12.66
CA ASP A 119 -6.35 -8.27 -13.35
C ASP A 119 -6.38 -9.60 -12.59
N ARG A 120 -5.27 -9.98 -11.94
CA ARG A 120 -5.25 -11.12 -10.98
C ARG A 120 -6.15 -10.87 -9.78
N MET A 121 -6.20 -9.65 -9.22
CA MET A 121 -7.14 -9.32 -8.13
C MET A 121 -8.58 -9.47 -8.60
N ARG A 122 -8.92 -8.90 -9.76
CA ARG A 122 -10.30 -8.90 -10.29
C ARG A 122 -10.82 -10.31 -10.54
N ASN A 123 -9.94 -11.22 -10.93
CA ASN A 123 -10.27 -12.61 -11.19
C ASN A 123 -10.32 -13.48 -9.92
N ASP A 124 -9.96 -12.94 -8.76
CA ASP A 124 -10.09 -13.59 -7.47
C ASP A 124 -11.27 -12.98 -6.67
N PRO A 125 -12.16 -13.77 -6.05
CA PRO A 125 -13.30 -13.22 -5.31
C PRO A 125 -12.90 -12.23 -4.20
N GLU A 126 -11.86 -12.55 -3.42
CA GLU A 126 -11.40 -11.72 -2.31
C GLU A 126 -10.59 -10.52 -2.82
N GLY A 127 -9.77 -10.72 -3.86
CA GLY A 127 -9.07 -9.64 -4.54
C GLY A 127 -10.02 -8.62 -5.17
N ASN A 128 -11.12 -9.08 -5.76
CA ASN A 128 -12.14 -8.24 -6.35
C ASN A 128 -12.91 -7.46 -5.28
N GLN A 129 -13.20 -8.09 -4.14
CA GLN A 129 -13.80 -7.40 -2.98
C GLN A 129 -12.88 -6.28 -2.47
N ILE A 130 -11.57 -6.53 -2.35
CA ILE A 130 -10.58 -5.51 -1.97
C ILE A 130 -10.56 -4.35 -2.97
N LEU A 131 -10.65 -4.61 -4.27
CA LEU A 131 -10.71 -3.56 -5.29
C LEU A 131 -11.99 -2.72 -5.22
N GLN A 132 -13.11 -3.33 -4.81
CA GLN A 132 -14.40 -2.66 -4.65
C GLN A 132 -14.48 -1.83 -3.37
N GLU A 133 -14.14 -2.44 -2.22
CA GLU A 133 -14.25 -1.82 -0.90
C GLU A 133 -13.11 -0.83 -0.61
N ARG A 134 -11.97 -1.02 -1.28
CA ARG A 134 -10.76 -0.21 -1.14
C ARG A 134 -10.31 0.00 0.32
N PRO A 135 -10.25 -1.06 1.15
CA PRO A 135 -9.85 -0.92 2.55
C PRO A 135 -8.42 -0.37 2.66
N ARG A 136 -8.20 0.49 3.67
CA ARG A 136 -6.92 1.14 3.97
C ARG A 136 -6.39 0.68 5.32
N ILE A 137 -5.09 0.41 5.40
CA ILE A 137 -4.42 0.11 6.68
C ILE A 137 -3.73 1.38 7.16
N GLN A 138 -4.40 2.10 8.05
CA GLN A 138 -3.95 3.36 8.65
C GLN A 138 -4.20 3.31 10.15
N MET A 139 -3.60 4.21 10.93
CA MET A 139 -3.90 4.30 12.35
C MET A 139 -5.37 4.65 12.60
N SER A 140 -5.99 5.44 11.71
CA SER A 140 -7.39 5.84 11.79
C SER A 140 -8.37 4.68 11.56
N THR A 141 -7.97 3.65 10.81
CA THR A 141 -8.82 2.50 10.48
C THR A 141 -8.59 1.30 11.40
N LEU A 142 -7.46 1.28 12.12
CA LEU A 142 -7.11 0.21 13.03
C LEU A 142 -7.47 0.57 14.48
N GLU A 143 -8.22 -0.30 15.16
CA GLU A 143 -8.46 -0.19 16.60
C GLU A 143 -7.24 -0.69 17.39
N VAL A 144 -6.10 0.01 17.28
CA VAL A 144 -4.79 -0.42 17.80
C VAL A 144 -4.85 -0.76 19.29
N HIS A 145 -5.62 -0.03 20.09
CA HIS A 145 -5.81 -0.33 21.51
C HIS A 145 -6.42 -1.73 21.73
N LYS A 146 -7.47 -2.09 21.00
CA LYS A 146 -8.08 -3.43 21.08
C LYS A 146 -7.13 -4.51 20.57
N LEU A 147 -6.37 -4.22 19.50
CA LEU A 147 -5.38 -5.16 18.97
C LEU A 147 -4.26 -5.47 19.99
N ARG A 148 -3.86 -4.50 20.83
CA ARG A 148 -2.90 -4.73 21.93
C ARG A 148 -3.44 -5.65 23.02
N GLU A 149 -4.75 -5.67 23.22
CA GLU A 149 -5.41 -6.49 24.24
C GLU A 149 -5.61 -7.93 23.79
N LEU A 150 -5.52 -8.22 22.48
CA LEU A 150 -5.66 -9.57 21.95
C LEU A 150 -4.61 -10.53 22.55
N PRO A 151 -4.93 -11.84 22.66
CA PRO A 151 -3.98 -12.84 23.14
C PRO A 151 -2.67 -12.86 22.35
N ILE A 152 -1.56 -13.12 23.05
CA ILE A 152 -0.23 -13.30 22.44
C ILE A 152 -0.30 -14.42 21.38
N GLY A 153 0.38 -14.21 20.26
CA GLY A 153 0.37 -15.14 19.12
C GLY A 153 -0.82 -14.95 18.16
N THR A 154 -1.81 -14.11 18.48
CA THR A 154 -2.78 -13.67 17.47
C THR A 154 -2.13 -12.65 16.53
N PHE A 155 -2.48 -12.70 15.24
CA PHE A 155 -1.85 -11.85 14.23
C PHE A 155 -1.98 -10.35 14.56
N GLY A 156 -3.16 -9.91 15.00
CA GLY A 156 -3.39 -8.50 15.38
C GLY A 156 -2.50 -8.05 16.56
N ARG A 157 -2.35 -8.89 17.58
CA ARG A 157 -1.44 -8.63 18.72
C ARG A 157 0.00 -8.53 18.27
N GLU A 158 0.43 -9.47 17.45
CA GLU A 158 1.80 -9.56 16.95
C GLU A 158 2.14 -8.41 16.00
N TYR A 159 1.17 -7.95 15.20
CA TYR A 159 1.34 -6.80 14.32
C TYR A 159 1.56 -5.52 15.13
N VAL A 160 0.74 -5.26 16.15
CA VAL A 160 0.96 -4.07 16.97
C VAL A 160 2.27 -4.15 17.74
N ARG A 161 2.66 -5.34 18.23
CA ARG A 161 3.98 -5.54 18.83
C ARG A 161 5.09 -5.21 17.83
N PHE A 162 4.99 -5.67 16.59
CA PHE A 162 5.95 -5.32 15.54
C PHE A 162 6.05 -3.81 15.31
N LEU A 163 4.92 -3.11 15.23
CA LEU A 163 4.90 -1.65 15.07
C LEU A 163 5.60 -0.95 16.26
N ASP A 164 5.26 -1.35 17.49
CA ASP A 164 5.80 -0.79 18.73
C ASP A 164 7.32 -1.04 18.84
N ASP A 165 7.78 -2.27 18.58
CA ASP A 165 9.20 -2.66 18.68
C ASP A 165 10.08 -1.95 17.63
N ASN A 166 9.56 -1.75 16.42
CA ASN A 166 10.29 -1.10 15.34
C ASN A 166 10.08 0.42 15.30
N LYS A 167 9.21 0.97 16.17
CA LYS A 167 8.86 2.40 16.24
C LYS A 167 8.36 2.94 14.89
N VAL A 168 7.57 2.13 14.20
CA VAL A 168 6.95 2.48 12.91
C VAL A 168 5.44 2.62 13.07
N SER A 169 4.82 3.40 12.18
CA SER A 169 3.37 3.56 12.10
C SER A 169 2.88 3.17 10.71
N PRO A 170 1.69 2.55 10.57
CA PRO A 170 1.04 2.34 9.28
C PRO A 170 0.96 3.62 8.42
N ASP A 171 0.83 4.79 9.06
CA ASP A 171 0.70 6.07 8.38
C ASP A 171 2.03 6.58 7.78
N THR A 172 3.16 5.95 8.11
CA THR A 172 4.47 6.30 7.52
C THR A 172 4.56 5.94 6.03
N ARG A 173 3.61 5.15 5.52
CA ARG A 173 3.55 4.73 4.11
C ARG A 173 3.10 5.89 3.24
N MET A 174 4.04 6.46 2.49
CA MET A 174 3.77 7.61 1.63
C MET A 174 2.64 7.33 0.62
N PRO A 175 1.75 8.32 0.38
CA PRO A 175 0.77 8.24 -0.69
C PRO A 175 1.47 8.11 -2.05
N VAL A 176 0.85 7.35 -2.95
CA VAL A 176 1.27 7.21 -4.36
C VAL A 176 1.09 8.53 -5.09
N LYS A 177 1.97 8.86 -6.04
CA LYS A 177 1.95 10.15 -6.75
C LYS A 177 2.06 10.02 -8.27
N PHE A 178 2.89 9.13 -8.78
CA PHE A 178 3.37 9.08 -10.16
C PHE A 178 2.75 7.95 -11.01
N VAL A 179 1.63 7.38 -10.56
CA VAL A 179 0.89 6.33 -11.27
C VAL A 179 -0.33 6.96 -11.95
N ASP A 180 -0.34 7.00 -13.29
CA ASP A 180 -1.39 7.68 -14.06
C ASP A 180 -2.66 6.83 -14.25
N ASN A 181 -3.10 6.16 -13.19
CA ASN A 181 -4.35 5.42 -13.12
C ASN A 181 -4.75 5.23 -11.66
N GLU A 182 -5.94 5.67 -11.29
CA GLU A 182 -6.41 5.68 -9.90
C GLU A 182 -6.51 4.27 -9.29
N GLU A 183 -7.03 3.30 -10.03
CA GLU A 183 -7.15 1.93 -9.54
C GLU A 183 -5.77 1.26 -9.40
N LEU A 184 -4.85 1.49 -10.34
CA LEU A 184 -3.46 0.98 -10.21
C LEU A 184 -2.69 1.68 -9.08
N ALA A 185 -2.97 2.97 -8.85
CA ALA A 185 -2.44 3.70 -7.70
C ALA A 185 -2.94 3.07 -6.39
N TYR A 186 -4.22 2.67 -6.33
CA TYR A 186 -4.73 1.90 -5.21
C TYR A 186 -4.00 0.55 -5.04
N VAL A 187 -3.79 -0.21 -6.13
CA VAL A 187 -3.09 -1.51 -6.07
C VAL A 187 -1.67 -1.38 -5.50
N ILE A 188 -0.87 -0.43 -6.02
CA ILE A 188 0.50 -0.26 -5.52
C ILE A 188 0.54 0.33 -4.11
N GLN A 189 -0.41 1.20 -3.77
CA GLN A 189 -0.55 1.71 -2.41
C GLN A 189 -0.90 0.59 -1.42
N ARG A 190 -1.80 -0.33 -1.81
CA ARG A 190 -2.15 -1.50 -1.01
C ARG A 190 -0.94 -2.38 -0.77
N TYR A 191 -0.09 -2.59 -1.78
CA TYR A 191 1.19 -3.26 -1.62
C TYR A 191 2.08 -2.60 -0.54
N ARG A 192 2.17 -1.26 -0.52
CA ARG A 192 2.95 -0.54 0.51
C ARG A 192 2.43 -0.79 1.92
N GLU A 193 1.11 -0.75 2.07
CA GLU A 193 0.43 -0.88 3.35
C GLU A 193 0.56 -2.28 3.96
N VAL A 194 0.59 -3.33 3.13
CA VAL A 194 0.71 -4.71 3.62
C VAL A 194 2.14 -5.12 3.95
N HIS A 195 3.15 -4.32 3.61
CA HIS A 195 4.55 -4.67 3.81
C HIS A 195 4.89 -4.99 5.29
N ASP A 196 4.46 -4.14 6.23
CA ASP A 196 4.69 -4.37 7.66
C ASP A 196 3.90 -5.57 8.21
N LEU A 197 2.74 -5.85 7.60
CA LEU A 197 1.97 -7.06 7.87
C LEU A 197 2.74 -8.31 7.42
N LEU A 198 3.48 -8.25 6.30
CA LEU A 198 4.28 -9.36 5.80
C LEU A 198 5.48 -9.65 6.72
N HIS A 199 6.14 -8.60 7.25
CA HIS A 199 7.16 -8.78 8.30
C HIS A 199 6.61 -9.55 9.50
N THR A 200 5.42 -9.14 9.97
CA THR A 200 4.75 -9.80 11.11
C THR A 200 4.39 -11.24 10.78
N LEU A 201 3.77 -11.48 9.61
CA LEU A 201 3.30 -12.80 9.19
C LEU A 201 4.44 -13.80 9.02
N LEU A 202 5.58 -13.33 8.48
CA LEU A 202 6.76 -14.15 8.24
C LEU A 202 7.69 -14.24 9.46
N GLY A 203 7.42 -13.47 10.51
CA GLY A 203 8.30 -13.35 11.68
C GLY A 203 9.68 -12.79 11.33
N MET A 204 9.76 -11.94 10.30
CA MET A 204 11.02 -11.39 9.80
C MET A 204 11.31 -10.01 10.42
N PRO A 205 12.49 -9.79 11.01
CA PRO A 205 12.87 -8.47 11.53
C PRO A 205 13.15 -7.48 10.39
N THR A 206 13.21 -6.19 10.71
CA THR A 206 13.55 -5.08 9.78
C THR A 206 15.06 -4.91 9.56
N ASN A 207 15.85 -5.96 9.84
CA ASN A 207 17.27 -5.97 9.51
C ASN A 207 17.46 -6.36 8.04
N MET A 208 18.65 -6.12 7.48
CA MET A 208 18.93 -6.35 6.05
C MET A 208 18.56 -7.77 5.57
N LEU A 209 18.75 -8.80 6.39
CA LEU A 209 18.40 -10.17 6.01
C LEU A 209 16.88 -10.36 5.97
N GLY A 210 16.16 -9.88 6.99
CA GLY A 210 14.70 -9.95 7.05
C GLY A 210 14.05 -9.16 5.93
N GLU A 211 14.55 -7.96 5.63
CA GLU A 211 14.12 -7.16 4.47
C GLU A 211 14.28 -7.91 3.15
N VAL A 212 15.42 -8.56 2.92
CA VAL A 212 15.65 -9.35 1.70
C VAL A 212 14.68 -10.54 1.60
N VAL A 213 14.39 -11.21 2.71
CA VAL A 213 13.43 -12.33 2.74
C VAL A 213 12.01 -11.83 2.39
N VAL A 214 11.58 -10.72 3.01
CA VAL A 214 10.28 -10.09 2.70
C VAL A 214 10.24 -9.65 1.24
N LYS A 215 11.31 -9.05 0.71
CA LYS A 215 11.41 -8.65 -0.69
C LYS A 215 11.32 -9.82 -1.66
N TRP A 216 11.91 -10.98 -1.34
CA TRP A 216 11.73 -12.19 -2.14
C TRP A 216 10.28 -12.66 -2.13
N PHE A 217 9.64 -12.66 -0.96
CA PHE A 217 8.23 -13.01 -0.85
C PHE A 217 7.36 -12.06 -1.68
N GLU A 218 7.56 -10.75 -1.56
CA GLU A 218 6.86 -9.73 -2.34
C GLU A 218 7.13 -9.87 -3.85
N ALA A 219 8.37 -10.13 -4.24
CA ALA A 219 8.76 -10.30 -5.64
C ALA A 219 8.04 -11.48 -6.30
N ILE A 220 7.98 -12.62 -5.60
CA ILE A 220 7.27 -13.82 -6.08
C ILE A 220 5.77 -13.55 -6.22
N GLN A 221 5.18 -12.82 -5.26
CA GLN A 221 3.73 -12.58 -5.24
C GLN A 221 3.29 -11.55 -6.27
N THR A 222 4.04 -10.46 -6.39
CA THR A 222 3.63 -9.25 -7.14
C THR A 222 4.31 -9.11 -8.49
N GLY A 223 5.49 -9.71 -8.69
CA GLY A 223 6.33 -9.49 -9.86
C GLY A 223 6.91 -8.07 -9.97
N LEU A 224 6.74 -7.25 -8.93
CA LEU A 224 7.14 -5.85 -8.94
C LEU A 224 8.67 -5.71 -9.11
N PRO A 225 9.16 -4.93 -10.09
CA PRO A 225 10.59 -4.82 -10.36
C PRO A 225 11.40 -4.34 -9.16
N MET A 226 10.90 -3.37 -8.38
CA MET A 226 11.63 -2.88 -7.20
C MET A 226 11.78 -3.95 -6.11
N CYS A 227 10.83 -4.89 -5.98
CA CYS A 227 10.95 -6.03 -5.07
C CYS A 227 12.02 -7.01 -5.55
N ILE A 228 12.01 -7.35 -6.85
CA ILE A 228 13.00 -8.24 -7.47
C ILE A 228 14.41 -7.66 -7.31
N LEU A 229 14.58 -6.37 -7.63
CA LEU A 229 15.86 -5.68 -7.48
C LEU A 229 16.31 -5.60 -6.02
N GLY A 230 15.41 -5.25 -5.09
CA GLY A 230 15.71 -5.23 -3.66
C GLY A 230 16.14 -6.60 -3.13
N ALA A 231 15.46 -7.67 -3.56
CA ALA A 231 15.76 -9.04 -3.18
C ALA A 231 17.11 -9.53 -3.76
N ALA A 232 17.42 -9.20 -5.01
CA ALA A 232 18.64 -9.63 -5.69
C ALA A 232 19.88 -8.85 -5.26
N PHE A 233 19.76 -7.52 -5.09
CA PHE A 233 20.91 -6.65 -4.81
C PHE A 233 21.08 -6.32 -3.32
N GLY A 234 20.07 -6.51 -2.47
CA GLY A 234 20.16 -6.34 -1.01
C GLY A 234 21.32 -7.11 -0.35
N PRO A 235 21.57 -8.40 -0.71
CA PRO A 235 22.68 -9.18 -0.15
C PRO A 235 24.08 -8.65 -0.47
N LEU A 236 24.27 -7.91 -1.57
CA LEU A 236 25.59 -7.36 -1.93
C LEU A 236 26.12 -6.41 -0.85
N ARG A 237 25.22 -5.78 -0.07
CA ARG A 237 25.58 -4.88 1.04
C ARG A 237 25.97 -5.61 2.33
N LEU A 238 25.50 -6.84 2.55
CA LEU A 238 25.94 -7.68 3.67
C LEU A 238 27.45 -7.98 3.56
N ASN A 239 27.94 -8.18 2.34
CA ASN A 239 29.36 -8.43 2.07
C ASN A 239 30.24 -7.18 2.22
N SER A 240 29.72 -5.99 1.93
CA SER A 240 30.46 -4.72 2.08
C SER A 240 30.68 -4.34 3.56
N LYS A 241 29.70 -4.56 4.45
CA LYS A 241 29.86 -4.29 5.89
C LYS A 241 30.80 -5.27 6.59
N LYS A 242 30.82 -6.55 6.17
CA LYS A 242 31.79 -7.55 6.67
C LYS A 242 33.25 -7.25 6.28
N LYS A 243 33.49 -6.49 5.21
CA LYS A 243 34.84 -6.04 4.81
C LYS A 243 35.35 -4.86 5.63
N LEU A 244 34.47 -4.00 6.13
CA LEU A 244 34.82 -2.80 6.91
C LEU A 244 35.06 -3.08 8.40
N SER A 245 34.63 -4.22 8.94
CA SER A 245 34.91 -4.63 10.32
C SER A 245 36.21 -5.46 10.45
N LYS A 246 37.11 -5.36 9.48
CA LYS A 246 38.34 -6.17 9.39
C LYS A 246 39.63 -5.33 9.27
N PHE A 247 39.57 -4.04 9.60
CA PHE A 247 40.71 -3.15 9.73
C PHE A 247 40.63 -2.38 11.04
#